data_AF-A0A1U7M7N3-F1
#
_entry.id   AF-A0A1U7M7N3-F1
#
_cell.length_a   1.000
_cell.length_b   1.000
_cell.length_c   1.000
_cell.angle_alpha   90.00
_cell.angle_beta   90.00
_cell.angle_gamma   90.00
#
_symmetry.space_group_name_H-M   'P 1'
#
loop_
_entity.id
_entity.type
_entity.pdbx_description
1 polymer ?
#
loop_
_entity_poly.entity_id
_entity_poly.type
_entity_poly.pdbx_seq_one_letter_code
_entity_poly.pdbx_strand_id
1 'polypeptide(L)' 'MEKIKVTIFYPGGFHLKRKELELTQIELLAMLMSNKVLSEEKCFEIESKIFYDVGDGTIEARVVLGDCY' A
#
# COMPACT_ATOMS: atom_id res chain seq x y z
N MET A 1 1.88 19.46 8.35
CA MET A 1 0.94 18.32 8.37
C MET A 1 1.73 17.11 8.80
N GLU A 2 1.19 16.36 9.75
CA GLU A 2 1.77 15.10 10.21
C GLU A 2 1.76 14.07 9.05
N LYS A 3 2.86 13.33 8.91
CA LYS A 3 3.02 12.30 7.88
C LYS A 3 3.10 10.94 8.55
N ILE A 4 2.43 9.96 7.95
CA ILE A 4 2.33 8.59 8.39
C ILE A 4 3.25 7.76 7.49
N LYS A 5 4.14 6.99 8.10
CA LYS A 5 4.97 6.02 7.38
C LYS A 5 4.14 4.81 7.03
N VAL A 6 4.12 4.45 5.76
CA VAL A 6 3.38 3.31 5.23
C VAL A 6 4.34 2.42 4.47
N THR A 7 4.41 1.17 4.88
CA THR A 7 5.13 0.14 4.11
C THR A 7 4.14 -0.65 3.29
N ILE A 8 4.29 -0.61 1.97
CA ILE A 8 3.52 -1.40 1.01
C ILE A 8 4.34 -2.62 0.59
N PHE A 9 3.74 -3.79 0.70
CA PHE A 9 4.24 -5.01 0.07
C PHE A 9 3.41 -5.31 -1.17
N TYR A 10 4.04 -5.73 -2.26
CA TYR A 10 3.36 -6.08 -3.50
C TYR A 10 4.13 -7.15 -4.29
N PRO A 11 3.44 -8.01 -5.06
CA PRO A 11 4.09 -8.97 -5.94
C PRO A 11 4.88 -8.27 -7.06
N GLY A 12 6.09 -8.76 -7.34
CA GLY A 12 6.93 -8.33 -8.44
C GLY A 12 7.62 -9.54 -9.08
N GLY A 13 6.91 -10.22 -9.97
CA GLY A 13 7.35 -11.52 -10.50
C GLY A 13 7.18 -12.63 -9.45
N PHE A 14 8.20 -13.47 -9.25
CA PHE A 14 8.21 -14.53 -8.22
C PHE A 14 8.60 -14.05 -6.81
N HIS A 15 8.73 -12.73 -6.60
CA HIS A 15 9.17 -12.15 -5.34
C HIS A 15 8.17 -11.12 -4.80
N LEU A 16 8.14 -10.95 -3.49
CA LEU A 16 7.49 -9.82 -2.81
C LEU A 16 8.44 -8.63 -2.84
N LYS A 17 7.98 -7.52 -3.42
CA LYS A 17 8.62 -6.21 -3.35
C LYS A 17 8.06 -5.42 -2.17
N ARG A 18 8.88 -4.51 -1.65
CA ARG A 18 8.54 -3.57 -0.58
C ARG A 18 8.77 -2.14 -1.08
N LYS A 19 7.86 -1.23 -0.75
CA LYS A 19 8.01 0.20 -0.96
C LYS A 19 7.56 0.95 0.28
N GLU A 20 8.37 1.89 0.74
CA GLU A 20 8.03 2.78 1.83
C GLU A 20 7.52 4.10 1.27
N LEU A 21 6.43 4.60 1.86
CA LEU A 21 5.81 5.87 1.52
C LEU A 21 5.63 6.69 2.79
N GLU A 22 5.70 8.00 2.65
CA GLU A 22 5.21 8.93 3.66
C GLU A 22 3.94 9.59 3.14
N LEU A 23 2.82 9.32 3.78
CA LEU A 23 1.51 9.81 3.38
C LEU A 23 0.96 10.77 4.42
N THR A 24 0.33 11.85 3.98
CA THR A 24 -0.59 12.60 4.83
C THR A 24 -1.81 11.75 5.17
N GLN A 25 -2.56 12.16 6.19
CA GLN A 25 -3.82 11.48 6.54
C GLN A 25 -4.81 11.39 5.37
N ILE A 26 -4.88 12.44 4.53
CA ILE A 26 -5.74 12.49 3.34
C ILE A 26 -5.28 11.47 2.28
N GLU A 27 -3.97 11.42 2.01
CA GLU A 27 -3.40 10.47 1.04
C GLU A 27 -3.54 9.03 1.52
N LEU A 28 -3.37 8.78 2.82
CA LEU A 28 -3.64 7.48 3.42
C LEU A 28 -5.10 7.09 3.21
N LEU A 29 -6.06 7.97 3.56
CA LEU A 29 -7.50 7.71 3.34
C LEU A 29 -7.82 7.45 1.86
N ALA A 30 -7.24 8.22 0.94
CA ALA A 30 -7.41 8.00 -0.49
C ALA A 30 -6.88 6.61 -0.92
N MET A 31 -5.72 6.19 -0.40
CA MET A 31 -5.18 4.85 -0.63
C MET A 31 -6.06 3.75 -0.01
N LEU A 32 -6.63 3.97 1.18
CA LEU A 32 -7.57 3.05 1.83
C LEU A 32 -8.87 2.89 1.04
N MET A 33 -9.30 3.91 0.33
CA MET A 33 -10.51 3.88 -0.51
C MET A 33 -10.25 3.39 -1.94
N SER A 34 -9.02 3.52 -2.44
CA SER A 34 -8.68 3.08 -3.79
C SER A 34 -8.69 1.56 -3.92
N ASN A 35 -9.30 1.01 -4.96
CA ASN A 35 -9.15 -0.40 -5.32
C ASN A 35 -7.98 -0.63 -6.31
N LYS A 36 -7.18 0.40 -6.59
CA LYS A 36 -6.09 0.34 -7.57
C LYS A 36 -4.81 0.98 -7.06
N VAL A 37 -3.68 0.44 -7.49
CA VAL A 37 -2.35 1.01 -7.28
C VAL A 37 -1.62 1.11 -8.61
N LEU A 38 -1.02 2.28 -8.87
CA LEU A 38 -0.14 2.51 -10.01
C LEU A 38 1.32 2.43 -9.54
N SER A 39 2.11 1.58 -10.18
CA SER A 39 3.55 1.49 -9.95
C SER A 39 4.27 1.21 -11.26
N GLU A 40 5.22 2.06 -11.64
CA GLU A 40 6.10 1.86 -12.81
C GLU A 40 5.33 1.45 -14.07
N GLU A 41 4.33 2.26 -14.46
CA GLU A 41 3.46 2.05 -15.63
C GLU A 41 2.52 0.84 -15.56
N LYS A 42 2.53 0.08 -14.45
CA LYS A 42 1.61 -1.02 -14.20
C LYS A 42 0.49 -0.59 -13.26
N CYS A 43 -0.73 -0.95 -13.63
CA CYS A 43 -1.90 -0.85 -12.79
C CYS A 43 -2.16 -2.20 -12.15
N PHE A 44 -2.41 -2.19 -10.86
CA PHE A 44 -2.74 -3.38 -10.10
C PHE A 44 -4.07 -3.18 -9.39
N GLU A 45 -4.89 -4.22 -9.37
CA GLU A 45 -6.12 -4.23 -8.59
C GLU A 45 -5.79 -4.70 -7.17
N ILE A 46 -6.31 -4.01 -6.18
CA ILE A 46 -6.09 -4.36 -4.78
C ILE A 46 -7.14 -5.38 -4.37
N GLU A 47 -6.75 -6.64 -4.27
CA GLU A 47 -7.62 -7.72 -3.84
C GLU A 47 -7.84 -7.71 -2.32
N SER A 48 -6.81 -7.34 -1.56
CA SER A 48 -6.87 -7.30 -0.11
C SER A 48 -5.94 -6.25 0.46
N LYS A 49 -6.38 -5.62 1.56
CA LYS A 49 -5.58 -4.71 2.37
C LYS A 49 -5.58 -5.21 3.80
N ILE A 50 -4.40 -5.43 4.35
CA ILE A 50 -4.25 -5.83 5.74
C ILE A 50 -3.46 -4.76 6.46
N PHE A 51 -4.07 -4.21 7.52
CA PHE A 51 -3.47 -3.17 8.34
C PHE A 51 -3.10 -3.74 9.68
N TYR A 52 -1.85 -3.55 10.08
CA TYR A 52 -1.36 -3.94 11.39
C TYR A 52 -0.89 -2.67 12.12
N ASP A 53 -1.40 -2.46 13.32
CA ASP A 53 -0.73 -1.59 14.29
C ASP A 53 0.45 -2.41 14.85
N VAL A 54 1.67 -1.96 14.56
CA VAL A 54 2.88 -2.66 15.00
C VAL A 54 3.37 -2.18 16.36
N GLY A 55 2.61 -1.28 17.02
CA GLY A 55 3.00 -0.59 18.24
C GLY A 55 4.06 0.48 17.97
N ASP A 56 4.01 1.61 18.68
CA ASP A 56 4.74 2.87 18.45
C ASP A 56 4.00 3.95 17.62
N GLY A 57 2.76 3.67 17.21
CA GLY A 57 1.97 4.58 16.36
C GLY A 57 2.19 4.36 14.86
N THR A 58 2.99 3.37 14.47
CA THR A 58 3.19 2.97 13.07
C THR A 58 2.10 2.01 12.58
N ILE A 59 1.62 2.24 11.35
CA ILE A 59 0.68 1.35 10.66
C ILE A 59 1.40 0.66 9.51
N GLU A 60 1.46 -0.67 9.53
CA GLU A 60 1.92 -1.49 8.40
C GLU A 60 0.73 -1.85 7.50
N ALA A 61 0.86 -1.66 6.19
CA ALA A 61 -0.20 -1.94 5.22
C ALA A 61 0.27 -2.98 4.19
N ARG A 62 -0.16 -4.23 4.34
CA ARG A 62 0.06 -5.27 3.32
C ARG A 62 -1.03 -5.17 2.26
N VAL A 63 -0.62 -5.00 1.01
CA VAL A 63 -1.54 -4.89 -0.14
C VAL A 63 -1.34 -6.11 -1.03
N VAL A 64 -2.36 -6.93 -1.20
CA VAL A 64 -2.33 -8.03 -2.17
C VAL A 64 -2.81 -7.46 -3.50
N LEU A 65 -1.96 -7.56 -4.51
CA LEU A 65 -2.24 -7.05 -5.85
C LEU A 65 -2.56 -8.20 -6.80
N GLY A 66 -3.67 -8.06 -7.52
CA GLY A 66 -3.98 -8.82 -8.73
C GLY A 66 -3.59 -8.02 -9.99
N ASP A 67 -3.40 -8.71 -11.10
CA ASP A 67 -3.19 -8.07 -12.40
C ASP A 67 -4.48 -7.36 -12.86
N CYS A 68 -4.38 -6.11 -13.32
CA CYS A 68 -5.51 -5.46 -13.97
C CYS A 68 -5.71 -6.06 -15.38
N TYR A 69 -6.86 -6.71 -15.60
CA TYR A 69 -7.33 -7.13 -16.91
C TYR A 69 -7.79 -5.95 -17.78
#